data_AF-A0A7V8JJB5-F1
#
_entry.id   AF-A0A7V8JJB5-F1
#
_cell.length_a   1.000
_cell.length_b   1.000
_cell.length_c   1.000
_cell.angle_alpha   90.00
_cell.angle_beta   90.00
_cell.angle_gamma   90.00
#
_symmetry.space_group_name_H-M   'P 1'
#
loop_
_entity.id
_entity.type
_entity.pdbx_description
1 polymer ?
#
loop_
_entity_poly.entity_id
_entity_poly.type
_entity_poly.pdbx_seq_one_letter_code
_entity_poly.pdbx_strand_id
1 'polypeptide(L)'
;MRQISACTLVALLALFSLTQAQAAAAPDCRAKILRPVTDDMKISWKKGQTVPVDISRTTPEGESFCSHGGSCLPRIVKGQEAVRLINCRPGPSIGDGDHRLVASPEAHH
;
A
#
# COMPACT_ATOMS: atom_id res chain seq x y z
N MET A 1 14.97 70.75 -2.35
CA MET A 1 13.65 71.00 -2.96
C MET A 1 13.38 69.91 -3.99
N ARG A 2 12.27 69.15 -3.84
CA ARG A 2 11.50 68.35 -4.86
C ARG A 2 12.32 67.44 -5.81
N GLN A 3 12.02 66.16 -6.08
CA GLN A 3 10.72 65.48 -6.16
C GLN A 3 10.91 64.00 -6.62
N ILE A 4 9.93 63.16 -6.26
CA ILE A 4 9.35 62.02 -7.01
C ILE A 4 10.02 60.63 -6.96
N SER A 5 9.40 59.80 -6.12
CA SER A 5 8.91 58.41 -6.31
C SER A 5 9.21 57.67 -7.63
N ALA A 6 9.56 56.38 -7.52
CA ALA A 6 8.59 55.27 -7.71
C ALA A 6 9.29 53.92 -7.94
N CYS A 7 8.82 52.92 -7.21
CA CYS A 7 8.65 51.51 -7.60
C CYS A 7 9.47 50.97 -8.79
N THR A 8 10.49 50.17 -8.53
CA THR A 8 10.89 49.11 -9.47
C THR A 8 11.00 47.76 -8.75
N LEU A 9 9.89 47.03 -8.88
CA LEU A 9 9.69 45.59 -8.86
C LEU A 9 10.82 44.67 -8.35
N VAL A 10 10.51 44.03 -7.22
CA VAL A 10 10.60 42.59 -6.95
C VAL A 10 10.91 41.71 -8.17
N ALA A 11 12.12 41.14 -8.26
CA ALA A 11 12.48 39.88 -8.96
C ALA A 11 13.98 39.64 -8.70
N LEU A 12 14.54 38.49 -8.35
CA LEU A 12 14.13 37.11 -8.50
C LEU A 12 14.49 36.36 -7.20
N LEU A 13 13.47 35.97 -6.45
CA LEU A 13 13.60 34.97 -5.39
C LEU A 13 13.68 33.58 -6.02
N ALA A 14 14.72 32.85 -5.63
CA ALA A 14 14.67 31.43 -5.30
C ALA A 14 14.07 30.48 -6.34
N LEU A 15 14.85 30.12 -7.37
CA LEU A 15 14.69 28.84 -8.06
C LEU A 15 15.45 27.75 -7.28
N PHE A 16 15.06 27.51 -6.03
CA PHE A 16 15.35 26.26 -5.34
C PHE A 16 14.31 25.25 -5.82
N SER A 17 14.57 24.62 -6.97
CA SER A 17 13.83 23.44 -7.41
C SER A 17 14.21 22.27 -6.52
N LEU A 18 13.62 22.21 -5.33
CA LEU A 18 13.62 21.04 -4.47
C LEU A 18 12.91 19.92 -5.22
N THR A 19 13.72 18.96 -5.69
CA THR A 19 13.32 17.62 -6.09
C THR A 19 12.47 17.01 -4.96
N GLN A 20 11.16 17.07 -5.10
CA GLN A 20 10.29 16.16 -4.35
C GLN A 20 10.48 14.77 -4.94
N ALA A 21 11.40 14.00 -4.35
CA ALA A 21 11.29 12.56 -4.41
C ALA A 21 9.90 12.22 -3.86
N GLN A 22 8.96 11.84 -4.73
CA GLN A 22 7.72 11.23 -4.29
C GLN A 22 8.11 9.97 -3.53
N ALA A 23 8.15 10.06 -2.21
CA ALA A 23 8.09 8.89 -1.35
C ALA A 23 6.80 8.17 -1.77
N ALA A 24 6.95 7.05 -2.47
CA ALA A 24 5.82 6.16 -2.75
C ALA A 24 5.14 5.93 -1.40
N ALA A 25 3.85 6.32 -1.31
CA ALA A 25 3.08 6.11 -0.09
C ALA A 25 3.31 4.67 0.35
N ALA A 26 3.79 4.47 1.57
CA ALA A 26 3.94 3.12 2.11
C ALA A 26 2.58 2.41 1.93
N PRO A 27 2.54 1.14 1.50
CA PRO A 27 1.27 0.45 1.36
C PRO A 27 0.57 0.42 2.73
N ASP A 28 -0.51 1.20 2.83
CA ASP A 28 -1.35 1.30 4.04
C ASP A 28 -2.10 -0.01 4.29
N CYS A 29 -2.29 -0.79 3.22
CA CYS A 29 -2.90 -2.11 3.26
C CYS A 29 -1.95 -3.15 3.86
N ARG A 30 -2.45 -3.88 4.87
CA ARG A 30 -1.67 -4.86 5.62
C ARG A 30 -2.41 -6.19 5.72
N ALA A 31 -1.64 -7.25 5.89
CA ALA A 31 -2.12 -8.59 6.17
C ALA A 31 -1.55 -9.06 7.52
N LYS A 32 -2.41 -9.45 8.45
CA LYS A 32 -2.04 -10.09 9.71
C LYS A 32 -1.98 -11.59 9.56
N ILE A 33 -0.87 -12.17 9.96
CA ILE A 33 -0.66 -13.61 10.00
C ILE A 33 -1.33 -14.16 11.26
N LEU A 34 -2.42 -14.91 11.11
CA LEU A 34 -3.17 -15.54 12.20
C LEU A 34 -2.62 -16.92 12.56
N ARG A 35 -1.99 -17.59 11.59
CA ARG A 35 -1.37 -18.92 11.70
C ARG A 35 -0.08 -18.95 10.89
N PRO A 36 0.91 -19.80 11.23
CA PRO A 36 2.09 -19.97 10.40
C PRO A 36 1.70 -20.29 8.96
N VAL A 37 2.30 -19.58 8.01
CA VAL A 37 2.01 -19.71 6.58
C VAL A 37 3.31 -19.67 5.79
N THR A 38 3.34 -20.41 4.69
CA THR A 38 4.41 -20.33 3.70
C THR A 38 3.80 -19.70 2.45
N ASP A 39 4.42 -18.64 1.95
CA ASP A 39 3.96 -17.98 0.73
C ASP A 39 4.37 -18.75 -0.54
N ASP A 40 3.93 -18.27 -1.69
CA ASP A 40 4.26 -18.82 -3.01
C ASP A 40 5.78 -18.83 -3.30
N MET A 41 6.52 -17.86 -2.77
CA MET A 41 7.98 -17.76 -2.81
C MET A 41 8.70 -18.67 -1.80
N LYS A 42 7.98 -19.50 -1.04
CA LYS A 42 8.51 -20.41 -0.01
C LYS A 42 9.07 -19.71 1.24
N ILE A 43 8.77 -18.44 1.45
CA ILE A 43 9.10 -17.71 2.67
C ILE A 43 8.09 -18.10 3.75
N SER A 44 8.60 -18.40 4.94
CA SER A 44 7.78 -18.79 6.09
C SER A 44 7.52 -17.59 7.00
N TRP A 45 6.24 -17.37 7.28
CA TRP A 45 5.74 -16.30 8.11
C TRP A 45 5.14 -16.86 9.40
N LYS A 46 5.47 -16.23 10.52
CA LYS A 46 5.04 -16.59 11.87
C LYS A 46 3.73 -15.90 12.23
N LYS A 47 2.94 -16.58 13.06
CA LYS A 47 1.74 -15.99 13.69
C LYS A 47 2.08 -14.66 14.39
N GLY A 48 1.21 -13.68 14.22
CA GLY A 48 1.32 -12.34 14.81
C GLY A 48 2.06 -11.33 13.93
N GLN A 49 2.78 -11.79 12.90
CA GLN A 49 3.42 -10.87 11.96
C GLN A 49 2.39 -10.09 11.14
N THR A 50 2.77 -8.89 10.73
CA THR A 50 2.00 -8.05 9.83
C THR A 50 2.88 -7.68 8.65
N VAL A 51 2.33 -7.84 7.44
CA VAL A 51 3.08 -7.67 6.19
C VAL A 51 2.30 -6.76 5.23
N PRO A 52 3.00 -5.94 4.44
CA PRO A 52 2.35 -5.08 3.45
C PRO A 52 1.78 -5.92 2.31
N VAL A 53 0.60 -5.53 1.83
CA VAL A 53 -0.07 -6.15 0.68
C VAL A 53 -0.75 -5.07 -0.15
N ASP A 54 -0.86 -5.27 -1.45
CA ASP A 54 -1.45 -4.32 -2.40
C ASP A 54 -2.43 -4.97 -3.37
N ILE A 55 -2.49 -6.30 -3.44
CA ILE A 55 -3.35 -7.06 -4.36
C ILE A 55 -4.09 -8.17 -3.62
N SER A 56 -5.38 -8.36 -3.91
CA SER A 56 -6.10 -9.60 -3.63
C SER A 56 -6.25 -10.38 -4.93
N ARG A 57 -5.95 -11.67 -4.89
CA ARG A 57 -6.00 -12.60 -6.03
C ARG A 57 -6.84 -13.81 -5.66
N THR A 58 -7.70 -14.24 -6.58
CA THR A 58 -8.39 -15.53 -6.46
C THR A 58 -7.59 -16.60 -7.19
N THR A 59 -7.10 -17.60 -6.46
CA THR A 59 -6.39 -18.77 -7.03
C THR A 59 -7.27 -20.03 -6.94
N PRO A 60 -6.92 -21.14 -7.61
CA PRO A 60 -7.63 -22.42 -7.45
C PRO A 60 -7.70 -22.92 -5.99
N GLU A 61 -6.73 -22.54 -5.17
CA GLU A 61 -6.64 -22.88 -3.74
C GLU A 61 -7.44 -21.92 -2.84
N GLY A 62 -7.93 -20.80 -3.39
CA GLY A 62 -8.72 -19.79 -2.69
C GLY A 62 -8.16 -18.38 -2.84
N GLU A 63 -8.65 -17.46 -1.99
CA GLU A 63 -8.16 -16.08 -1.99
C GLU A 63 -6.73 -16.00 -1.42
N SER A 64 -5.90 -15.15 -2.03
CA SER A 64 -4.53 -14.83 -1.60
C SER A 64 -4.32 -13.32 -1.60
N PHE A 65 -3.44 -12.84 -0.72
CA PHE A 65 -3.06 -11.42 -0.61
C PHE A 65 -1.60 -11.24 -0.98
N CYS A 66 -1.34 -10.46 -2.02
CA CYS A 66 -0.02 -10.30 -2.60
C CYS A 66 0.56 -8.92 -2.35
N SER A 67 1.88 -8.87 -2.35
CA SER A 67 2.69 -7.65 -2.42
C SER A 67 3.09 -7.36 -3.87
N HIS A 68 3.39 -6.10 -4.19
CA HIS A 68 3.76 -5.68 -5.53
C HIS A 68 4.97 -6.48 -6.04
N GLY A 69 4.75 -7.33 -7.06
CA GLY A 69 5.83 -8.04 -7.76
C GLY A 69 6.59 -9.10 -6.95
N GLY A 70 6.04 -9.61 -5.85
CA GLY A 70 6.81 -10.49 -4.97
C GLY A 70 6.08 -11.73 -4.49
N SER A 71 5.40 -11.62 -3.36
CA SER A 71 4.90 -12.77 -2.60
C SER A 71 3.40 -12.68 -2.37
N CYS A 72 2.73 -13.82 -2.49
CA CYS A 72 1.30 -14.02 -2.23
C CYS A 72 1.08 -14.93 -1.02
N LEU A 73 0.32 -14.42 -0.06
CA LEU A 73 -0.05 -15.10 1.17
C LEU A 73 -1.42 -15.74 1.03
N PRO A 74 -1.58 -17.07 1.20
CA PRO A 74 -2.88 -17.70 1.11
C PRO A 74 -3.75 -17.30 2.31
N ARG A 75 -5.00 -16.89 2.04
CA ARG A 75 -5.97 -16.52 3.09
C ARG A 75 -6.31 -17.69 3.99
N ILE A 76 -6.37 -18.91 3.44
CA ILE A 76 -6.76 -20.14 4.12
C ILE A 76 -5.64 -21.17 4.02
N VAL A 77 -5.31 -21.82 5.13
CA VAL A 77 -4.38 -22.96 5.19
C VAL A 77 -5.06 -24.10 5.95
N LYS A 78 -5.12 -25.28 5.34
CA LYS A 78 -5.76 -26.48 5.91
C LYS A 78 -7.20 -26.20 6.41
N GLY A 79 -7.98 -25.46 5.61
CA GLY A 79 -9.37 -25.13 5.91
C GLY A 79 -9.58 -24.08 7.01
N GLN A 80 -8.51 -23.42 7.48
CA GLN A 80 -8.60 -22.38 8.50
C GLN A 80 -8.02 -21.05 8.01
N GLU A 81 -8.62 -19.93 8.41
CA GLU A 81 -8.13 -18.58 8.08
C GLU A 81 -6.69 -18.38 8.61
N ALA A 82 -5.72 -18.30 7.70
CA ALA A 82 -4.32 -18.12 8.04
C ALA A 82 -3.91 -16.64 8.02
N VAL A 83 -4.58 -15.84 7.19
CA VAL A 83 -4.22 -14.44 6.93
C VAL A 83 -5.47 -13.58 6.85
N ARG A 84 -5.43 -12.41 7.49
CA ARG A 84 -6.53 -11.44 7.51
C ARG A 84 -6.05 -10.06 7.10
N LEU A 85 -6.78 -9.39 6.22
CA LEU A 85 -6.51 -8.01 5.87
C LEU A 85 -6.80 -7.07 7.05
N ILE A 86 -5.96 -6.06 7.22
CA ILE A 86 -6.13 -4.94 8.15
C ILE A 86 -6.03 -3.67 7.32
N ASN A 87 -7.04 -2.80 7.44
CA ASN A 87 -7.08 -1.49 6.78
C ASN A 87 -7.10 -1.59 5.26
N CYS A 88 -7.65 -2.69 4.74
CA CYS A 88 -7.79 -2.92 3.32
C CYS A 88 -9.24 -3.22 2.97
N ARG A 89 -9.64 -2.80 1.78
CA ARG A 89 -10.80 -3.32 1.07
C ARG A 89 -10.44 -3.62 -0.39
N PRO A 90 -11.08 -4.61 -1.03
CA PRO A 90 -10.97 -4.77 -2.48
C PRO A 90 -11.44 -3.51 -3.19
N GLY A 91 -10.63 -3.07 -4.16
CA GLY A 91 -10.92 -1.97 -5.08
C GLY A 91 -11.10 -2.49 -6.51
N PRO A 92 -10.92 -1.63 -7.52
CA PRO A 92 -11.04 -2.02 -8.93
C PRO A 92 -10.13 -3.20 -9.29
N SER A 93 -10.62 -4.03 -10.22
CA SER A 93 -9.80 -5.10 -10.79
C SER A 93 -8.63 -4.51 -11.58
N ILE A 94 -7.48 -5.20 -11.52
CA ILE A 94 -6.25 -4.83 -12.22
C ILE A 94 -5.83 -5.88 -13.27
N GLY A 95 -6.69 -6.87 -13.56
CA GLY A 95 -6.44 -7.99 -14.49
C GLY A 95 -6.87 -9.33 -13.90
N ASP A 96 -7.16 -10.34 -14.72
CA ASP A 96 -7.36 -11.77 -14.36
C ASP A 96 -8.04 -12.12 -13.01
N GLY A 97 -9.01 -11.33 -12.57
CA GLY A 97 -9.68 -11.52 -11.27
C GLY A 97 -8.89 -11.01 -10.05
N ASP A 98 -7.74 -10.39 -10.28
CA ASP A 98 -6.96 -9.63 -9.31
C ASP A 98 -7.62 -8.29 -9.03
N HIS A 99 -7.63 -7.90 -7.77
CA HIS A 99 -8.19 -6.66 -7.27
C HIS A 99 -7.11 -5.87 -6.54
N ARG A 100 -7.06 -4.56 -6.77
CA ARG A 100 -6.23 -3.67 -5.94
C ARG A 100 -6.76 -3.66 -4.51
N LEU A 101 -5.89 -3.77 -3.52
CA LEU A 101 -6.24 -3.47 -2.13
C LEU A 101 -6.11 -1.96 -1.91
N VAL A 102 -7.20 -1.36 -1.47
CA VAL A 102 -7.29 0.08 -1.20
C VAL A 102 -7.36 0.29 0.31
N ALA A 103 -6.56 1.24 0.78
CA ALA A 103 -6.57 1.66 2.18
C ALA A 103 -8.00 2.02 2.60
N SER A 104 -8.51 1.34 3.62
CA SER A 104 -9.75 1.74 4.27
C SER A 104 -9.39 2.58 5.48
N PRO A 105 -9.99 3.77 5.67
CA PRO A 105 -10.04 4.34 7.00
C PRO A 105 -10.72 3.30 7.89
N GLU A 106 -10.04 2.84 8.93
CA GLU A 106 -10.67 2.09 10.01
C GLU A 106 -11.75 3.00 10.59
N ALA A 107 -13.01 2.82 10.18
CA ALA A 107 -14.11 3.31 10.98
C ALA A 107 -14.13 2.42 12.21
N HIS A 108 -13.50 2.89 13.29
CA HIS A 108 -13.57 2.27 14.61
C HIS A 108 -15.04 1.96 14.92
N HIS A 109 -15.41 0.68 14.87
CA HIS A 109 -16.69 0.17 15.33
C HIS A 109 -16.44 -1.10 16.13
#